data_AF-A0A818T7K3-F1
#
_entry.id   AF-A0A818T7K3-F1
#
_cell.length_a   1.000
_cell.length_b   1.000
_cell.length_c   1.000
_cell.angle_alpha   90.00
_cell.angle_beta   90.00
_cell.angle_gamma   90.00
#
_symmetry.space_group_name_H-M   'P 1'
#
loop_
_entity.id
_entity.type
_entity.pdbx_description
1 polymer ?
#
loop_
_entity_poly.entity_id
_entity_poly.type
_entity_poly.pdbx_seq_one_letter_code
_entity_poly.pdbx_strand_id
1 'polypeptide(L)'
;MLFSINPNQGETDLIKIELIQEIVEQLSSFIFIEQYIGKMKKLQISARLLTIVDSIQDEATHFQIYRILAAILTEKDIKTLASPDKIVTIFLRKINDISNNICQREPLSNILIALKSLVQHDQIKDEIVKQQGLPLLIRCATEPELIKQGEANKWSLEILLALTFNKEAFNTIKNNIEFIKHLRALLHSTDDDGKRFADSILWKLEQDKKDVESTNISSNDQYDIMLSYSHRNKDLCYAIYDRLIKDGFRVWIDRENMYGSPMDSMAYAIENSQYVLVCMSEAYKQSPCCQLEAQYAFQKRRPLIPLVMTPRYKPDGWLGIIVSGKIYIDIPKLTIDSAYIALKKEINAYLKKRNAIEEVSSRKTPLDHNSVSKISATARALSITEMTSETHRSIT
;
A
#
# COMPACT_ATOMS: atom_id res chain seq x y z
N MET A 1 22.09 27.10 29.15
CA MET A 1 22.38 27.70 30.47
C MET A 1 21.22 28.63 30.84
N LEU A 2 20.00 28.09 31.01
CA LEU A 2 18.81 28.86 31.40
C LEU A 2 17.88 27.94 32.22
N PHE A 3 18.25 27.71 33.47
CA PHE A 3 17.34 27.20 34.49
C PHE A 3 17.56 28.04 35.74
N SER A 4 16.77 29.11 35.85
CA SER A 4 16.52 29.81 37.11
C SER A 4 15.01 30.02 37.16
N ILE A 5 14.37 29.49 38.20
CA ILE A 5 12.92 29.51 38.37
C ILE A 5 12.50 30.91 38.80
N ASN A 6 11.85 31.62 37.88
CA ASN A 6 11.34 32.98 38.04
C ASN A 6 9.80 32.89 38.04
N PRO A 7 9.03 33.67 38.81
CA PRO A 7 7.55 33.62 38.83
C PRO A 7 6.93 33.90 37.45
N ASN A 8 7.69 34.52 36.55
CA ASN A 8 7.35 34.68 35.13
C ASN A 8 7.42 33.38 34.31
N GLN A 9 7.90 32.25 34.85
CA GLN A 9 8.00 31.00 34.09
C GLN A 9 6.65 30.51 33.60
N GLY A 10 5.59 30.61 34.40
CA GLY A 10 4.24 30.24 33.98
C GLY A 10 3.72 31.09 32.82
N GLU A 11 3.97 32.41 32.86
CA GLU A 11 3.55 33.36 31.82
C GLU A 11 4.42 33.23 30.55
N THR A 12 5.72 32.98 30.73
CA THR A 12 6.65 32.73 29.61
C THR A 12 6.36 31.39 28.93
N ASP A 13 5.94 30.38 29.69
CA ASP A 13 5.55 29.08 29.15
C ASP A 13 4.18 29.15 28.46
N LEU A 14 3.25 30.00 28.94
CA LEU A 14 2.00 30.30 28.24
C LEU A 14 2.26 30.96 26.88
N ILE A 15 3.09 32.01 26.84
CA ILE A 15 3.44 32.71 25.58
C ILE A 15 4.14 31.76 24.60
N LYS A 16 5.00 30.85 25.10
CA LYS A 16 5.61 29.81 24.26
C LYS A 16 4.56 28.87 23.67
N ILE A 17 3.58 28.44 24.46
CA ILE A 17 2.50 27.56 24.00
C ILE A 17 1.68 28.28 22.92
N GLU A 18 1.24 29.51 23.16
CA GLU A 18 0.47 30.30 22.17
C GLU A 18 1.24 30.48 20.86
N LEU A 19 2.54 30.78 20.94
CA LEU A 19 3.38 30.90 19.74
C LEU A 19 3.51 29.56 19.00
N ILE A 20 3.63 28.45 19.72
CA ILE A 20 3.65 27.10 19.12
C ILE A 20 2.34 26.82 18.40
N GLN A 21 1.20 27.16 19.01
CA GLN A 21 -0.12 26.97 18.42
C GLN A 21 -0.27 27.73 17.10
N GLU A 22 0.10 29.01 17.08
CA GLU A 22 0.08 29.85 15.86
C GLU A 22 1.00 29.29 14.77
N ILE A 23 2.23 28.87 15.12
CA ILE A 23 3.17 28.27 14.16
C ILE A 23 2.61 26.98 13.58
N VAL A 24 2.02 26.13 14.43
CA VAL A 24 1.40 24.87 14.00
C VAL A 24 0.24 25.14 13.05
N GLU A 25 -0.62 26.11 13.36
CA GLU A 25 -1.74 26.48 12.49
C GLU A 25 -1.26 26.95 11.11
N GLN A 26 -0.24 27.83 11.09
CA GLN A 26 0.35 28.29 9.84
C GLN A 26 1.00 27.14 9.05
N LEU A 27 1.77 26.26 9.71
CA LEU A 27 2.38 25.10 9.05
C LEU A 27 1.32 24.15 8.48
N SER A 28 0.22 23.95 9.19
CA SER A 28 -0.90 23.12 8.73
C SER A 28 -1.51 23.66 7.43
N SER A 29 -1.57 24.98 7.25
CA SER A 29 -2.06 25.57 5.99
C SER A 29 -1.21 25.22 4.75
N PHE A 30 0.07 24.85 4.94
CA PHE A 30 1.00 24.53 3.86
C PHE A 30 1.07 23.04 3.49
N ILE A 31 0.34 22.17 4.19
CA ILE A 31 0.45 20.70 4.01
C ILE A 31 -0.07 20.21 2.65
N PHE A 32 -0.77 21.05 1.89
CA PHE A 32 -1.26 20.72 0.55
C PHE A 32 -0.27 21.07 -0.57
N ILE A 33 0.86 21.73 -0.24
CA ILE A 33 1.85 22.18 -1.22
C ILE A 33 3.12 21.32 -1.13
N GLU A 34 3.37 20.53 -2.17
CA GLU A 34 4.45 19.53 -2.20
C GLU A 34 5.86 20.12 -1.95
N GLN A 35 6.12 21.34 -2.42
CA GLN A 35 7.38 22.04 -2.17
C GLN A 35 7.61 22.27 -0.67
N TYR A 36 6.57 22.63 0.09
CA TYR A 36 6.65 22.85 1.53
C TYR A 36 6.74 21.54 2.30
N ILE A 37 5.99 20.51 1.90
CA ILE A 37 6.16 19.15 2.46
C ILE A 37 7.62 18.69 2.32
N GLY A 38 8.22 18.86 1.14
CA GLY A 38 9.62 18.50 0.90
C GLY A 38 10.61 19.29 1.77
N LYS A 39 10.34 20.58 2.02
CA LYS A 39 11.14 21.40 2.95
C LYS A 39 10.96 20.96 4.40
N MET A 40 9.74 20.70 4.85
CA MET A 40 9.45 20.20 6.21
C MET A 40 10.15 18.87 6.49
N LYS A 41 10.14 17.95 5.52
CA LYS A 41 10.88 16.68 5.60
C LYS A 41 12.39 16.90 5.73
N LYS A 42 12.96 17.80 4.92
CA LYS A 42 14.40 18.15 5.00
C LYS A 42 14.80 18.78 6.33
N LEU A 43 13.93 19.60 6.91
CA LEU A 43 14.14 20.26 8.20
C LEU A 43 13.83 19.36 9.40
N GLN A 44 13.44 18.10 9.18
CA GLN A 44 13.09 17.14 10.23
C GLN A 44 12.03 17.66 11.20
N ILE A 45 11.01 18.36 10.65
CA ILE A 45 9.91 18.92 11.44
C ILE A 45 9.15 17.82 12.19
N SER A 46 9.06 16.60 11.64
CA SER A 46 8.40 15.46 12.30
C SER A 46 9.00 15.17 13.68
N ALA A 47 10.32 15.10 13.79
CA ALA A 47 11.01 14.84 15.06
C ALA A 47 10.72 15.93 16.10
N ARG A 48 10.64 17.20 15.68
CA ARG A 48 10.31 18.32 16.59
C ARG A 48 8.86 18.27 17.05
N LEU A 49 7.93 18.05 16.14
CA LEU A 49 6.51 17.93 16.46
C LEU A 49 6.24 16.76 17.41
N LEU A 50 6.88 15.61 17.20
CA LEU A 50 6.78 14.45 18.08
C LEU A 50 7.31 14.72 19.49
N THR A 51 8.31 15.60 19.66
CA THR A 51 8.81 15.94 21.01
C THR A 51 7.92 16.93 21.77
N ILE A 52 7.14 17.75 21.07
CA ILE A 52 6.31 18.79 21.71
C ILE A 52 4.87 18.36 21.89
N VAL A 53 4.38 17.38 21.10
CA VAL A 53 2.95 17.01 21.10
C VAL A 53 2.48 16.62 22.50
N ASP A 54 3.25 15.85 23.26
CA ASP A 54 2.86 15.44 24.62
C ASP A 54 2.90 16.57 25.66
N SER A 55 3.54 17.71 25.34
CA SER A 55 3.59 18.88 26.21
C SER A 55 2.39 19.82 26.02
N ILE A 56 1.61 19.62 24.96
CA ILE A 56 0.45 20.44 24.63
C ILE A 56 -0.80 19.75 25.19
N GLN A 57 -1.71 20.52 25.78
CA GLN A 57 -2.99 19.98 26.27
C GLN A 57 -4.15 20.21 25.30
N ASP A 58 -4.00 21.18 24.40
CA ASP A 58 -5.04 21.56 23.45
C ASP A 58 -5.23 20.53 22.32
N GLU A 59 -6.44 19.98 22.24
CA GLU A 59 -6.83 18.99 21.25
C GLU A 59 -6.83 19.56 19.82
N ALA A 60 -7.20 20.84 19.64
CA ALA A 60 -7.20 21.45 18.31
C ALA A 60 -5.77 21.53 17.75
N THR A 61 -4.81 21.90 18.58
CA THR A 61 -3.39 21.91 18.24
C THR A 61 -2.86 20.50 17.99
N HIS A 62 -3.24 19.51 18.80
CA HIS A 62 -2.91 18.10 18.51
C HIS A 62 -3.40 17.67 17.14
N PHE A 63 -4.63 18.01 16.78
CA PHE A 63 -5.17 17.70 15.47
C PHE A 63 -4.35 18.32 14.34
N GLN A 64 -3.98 19.60 14.45
CA GLN A 64 -3.13 20.26 13.45
C GLN A 64 -1.73 19.65 13.38
N ILE A 65 -1.12 19.31 14.53
CA ILE A 65 0.15 18.58 14.57
C ILE A 65 0.03 17.25 13.84
N TYR A 66 -1.01 16.46 14.13
CA TYR A 66 -1.18 15.16 13.48
C TYR A 66 -1.49 15.27 12.00
N ARG A 67 -2.14 16.34 11.52
CA ARG A 67 -2.29 16.63 10.09
C ARG A 67 -0.97 16.94 9.41
N ILE A 68 -0.12 17.76 10.03
CA ILE A 68 1.22 18.04 9.51
C ILE A 68 2.02 16.74 9.46
N LEU A 69 2.02 15.99 10.57
CA LEU A 69 2.66 14.69 10.68
C LEU A 69 2.15 13.72 9.59
N ALA A 70 0.85 13.64 9.34
CA ALA A 70 0.30 12.81 8.25
C ALA A 70 0.94 13.13 6.87
N ALA A 71 1.29 14.39 6.60
CA ALA A 71 1.93 14.78 5.35
C ALA A 71 3.45 14.51 5.32
N ILE A 72 4.11 14.44 6.47
CA ILE A 72 5.59 14.40 6.56
C ILE A 72 6.18 13.13 7.20
N LEU A 73 5.39 12.35 7.91
CA LEU A 73 5.83 11.16 8.64
C LEU A 73 6.44 10.13 7.70
N THR A 74 7.48 9.49 8.19
CA THR A 74 8.03 8.26 7.62
C THR A 74 7.55 7.05 8.43
N GLU A 75 7.70 5.83 7.89
CA GLU A 75 7.36 4.62 8.65
C GLU A 75 8.19 4.48 9.94
N LYS A 76 9.44 4.96 9.92
CA LYS A 76 10.28 5.01 11.12
C LYS A 76 9.69 5.95 12.18
N ASP A 77 9.22 7.13 11.77
CA ASP A 77 8.65 8.12 12.68
C ASP A 77 7.37 7.61 13.33
N ILE A 78 6.57 6.82 12.61
CA ILE A 78 5.33 6.23 13.14
C ILE A 78 5.61 5.13 14.15
N LYS A 79 6.65 4.32 13.95
CA LYS A 79 7.07 3.33 14.96
C LYS A 79 7.55 3.97 16.26
N THR A 80 8.03 5.21 16.19
CA THR A 80 8.42 6.00 17.37
C THR A 80 7.29 6.82 17.97
N LEU A 81 6.09 6.74 17.38
CA LEU A 81 4.96 7.55 17.78
C LEU A 81 4.38 6.99 19.08
N ALA A 82 4.42 7.79 20.14
CA ALA A 82 4.16 7.34 21.50
C ALA A 82 2.72 6.85 21.74
N SER A 83 1.76 7.25 20.90
CA SER A 83 0.34 6.95 21.11
C SER A 83 -0.47 6.93 19.79
N PRO A 84 -0.38 5.85 18.98
CA PRO A 84 -1.19 5.71 17.77
C PRO A 84 -2.71 5.72 18.05
N ASP A 85 -3.11 5.27 19.25
CA ASP A 85 -4.47 5.36 19.81
C ASP A 85 -4.98 6.79 19.85
N LYS A 86 -4.20 7.73 20.39
CA LYS A 86 -4.59 9.15 20.47
C LYS A 86 -4.78 9.77 19.09
N ILE A 87 -3.91 9.44 18.12
CA ILE A 87 -4.06 9.93 16.74
C ILE A 87 -5.43 9.51 16.20
N VAL A 88 -5.72 8.21 16.23
CA VAL A 88 -6.97 7.66 15.69
C VAL A 88 -8.17 8.26 16.41
N THR A 89 -8.13 8.36 17.74
CA THR A 89 -9.21 8.95 18.53
C THR A 89 -9.52 10.38 18.11
N ILE A 90 -8.50 11.23 17.94
CA ILE A 90 -8.71 12.63 17.53
C ILE A 90 -9.26 12.70 16.11
N PHE A 91 -8.73 11.92 15.16
CA PHE A 91 -9.23 11.91 13.78
C PHE A 91 -10.67 11.42 13.70
N LEU A 92 -11.01 10.29 14.35
CA LEU A 92 -12.37 9.76 14.34
C LEU A 92 -13.35 10.73 15.01
N ARG A 93 -12.95 11.39 16.11
CA ARG A 93 -13.78 12.41 16.76
C ARG A 93 -14.04 13.59 15.83
N LYS A 94 -13.00 14.14 15.17
CA LYS A 94 -13.20 15.27 14.23
C LYS A 94 -14.00 14.90 13.00
N ILE A 95 -13.82 13.70 12.46
CA ILE A 95 -14.67 13.19 11.38
C ILE A 95 -16.13 13.15 11.88
N ASN A 96 -16.39 12.56 13.04
CA ASN A 96 -17.74 12.45 13.58
C ASN A 96 -18.38 13.83 13.87
N ASP A 97 -17.62 14.76 14.45
CA ASP A 97 -18.08 16.11 14.76
C ASP A 97 -18.53 16.87 13.49
N ILE A 98 -17.73 16.78 12.42
CA ILE A 98 -18.06 17.40 11.12
C ILE A 98 -19.21 16.67 10.43
N SER A 99 -19.21 15.33 10.44
CA SER A 99 -20.28 14.52 9.85
C SER A 99 -21.65 14.75 10.52
N ASN A 100 -21.67 15.20 11.76
CA ASN A 100 -22.91 15.54 12.47
C ASN A 100 -23.25 17.04 12.39
N ASN A 101 -22.27 17.91 12.12
CA ASN A 101 -22.44 19.36 12.05
C ASN A 101 -22.02 19.89 10.67
N ILE A 102 -22.83 19.57 9.66
CA ILE A 102 -22.61 19.82 8.23
C ILE A 102 -22.37 21.32 7.90
N CYS A 103 -22.70 22.25 8.81
CA CYS A 103 -22.52 23.69 8.65
C CYS A 103 -21.09 24.22 8.95
N GLN A 104 -20.11 23.35 9.27
CA GLN A 104 -18.75 23.79 9.58
C GLN A 104 -17.96 24.27 8.35
N ARG A 105 -16.98 25.15 8.58
CA ARG A 105 -16.13 25.76 7.54
C ARG A 105 -15.04 24.84 6.99
N GLU A 106 -14.62 23.82 7.74
CA GLU A 106 -13.55 22.91 7.31
C GLU A 106 -14.13 21.74 6.50
N PRO A 107 -13.68 21.51 5.25
CA PRO A 107 -14.14 20.38 4.45
C PRO A 107 -13.74 19.04 5.06
N LEU A 108 -14.69 18.11 5.19
CA LEU A 108 -14.44 16.75 5.67
C LEU A 108 -13.32 16.04 4.90
N SER A 109 -13.21 16.31 3.60
CA SER A 109 -12.16 15.74 2.74
C SER A 109 -10.75 16.08 3.17
N ASN A 110 -10.49 17.26 3.73
CA ASN A 110 -9.16 17.62 4.23
C ASN A 110 -8.71 16.70 5.37
N ILE A 111 -9.65 16.32 6.23
CA ILE A 111 -9.40 15.40 7.35
C ILE A 111 -9.18 13.99 6.82
N LEU A 112 -10.02 13.54 5.89
CA LEU A 112 -9.90 12.23 5.26
C LEU A 112 -8.58 12.09 4.48
N ILE A 113 -8.12 13.12 3.77
CA ILE A 113 -6.81 13.10 3.08
C ILE A 113 -5.65 12.89 4.06
N ALA A 114 -5.70 13.53 5.23
CA ALA A 114 -4.68 13.34 6.26
C ALA A 114 -4.77 11.91 6.85
N LEU A 115 -5.97 11.44 7.19
CA LEU A 115 -6.15 10.07 7.70
C LEU A 115 -5.72 9.00 6.68
N LYS A 116 -5.98 9.23 5.39
CA LYS A 116 -5.54 8.37 4.28
C LYS A 116 -4.02 8.19 4.24
N SER A 117 -3.27 9.24 4.55
CA SER A 117 -1.80 9.15 4.58
C SER A 117 -1.32 8.35 5.80
N LEU A 118 -2.06 8.37 6.90
CA LEU A 118 -1.75 7.63 8.13
C LEU A 118 -2.17 6.15 8.06
N VAL A 119 -3.29 5.83 7.41
CA VAL A 119 -3.86 4.46 7.39
C VAL A 119 -2.97 3.46 6.65
N GLN A 120 -2.00 3.92 5.86
CA GLN A 120 -1.02 3.02 5.22
C GLN A 120 -0.15 2.29 6.24
N HIS A 121 -0.11 2.74 7.50
CA HIS A 121 0.62 2.12 8.59
C HIS A 121 -0.25 1.12 9.37
N ASP A 122 0.27 -0.09 9.59
CA ASP A 122 -0.51 -1.19 10.17
C ASP A 122 -1.00 -0.89 11.59
N GLN A 123 -0.19 -0.24 12.43
CA GLN A 123 -0.62 0.19 13.77
C GLN A 123 -1.85 1.12 13.73
N ILE A 124 -1.94 2.00 12.73
CA ILE A 124 -3.09 2.90 12.57
C ILE A 124 -4.32 2.10 12.10
N LYS A 125 -4.15 1.13 11.18
CA LYS A 125 -5.25 0.25 10.76
C LYS A 125 -5.82 -0.53 11.95
N ASP A 126 -4.95 -1.15 12.74
CA ASP A 126 -5.34 -1.94 13.91
C ASP A 126 -6.13 -1.09 14.91
N GLU A 127 -5.70 0.15 15.09
CA GLU A 127 -6.32 1.06 16.04
C GLU A 127 -7.67 1.62 15.55
N ILE A 128 -7.81 1.90 14.25
CA ILE A 128 -9.11 2.23 13.63
C ILE A 128 -10.10 1.09 13.84
N VAL A 129 -9.66 -0.16 13.71
CA VAL A 129 -10.51 -1.34 13.94
C VAL A 129 -10.92 -1.42 15.41
N LYS A 130 -9.96 -1.36 16.35
CA LYS A 130 -10.22 -1.43 17.80
C LYS A 130 -11.19 -0.35 18.28
N GLN A 131 -11.06 0.88 17.75
CA GLN A 131 -11.90 2.01 18.11
C GLN A 131 -13.24 2.05 17.34
N GLN A 132 -13.61 0.98 16.63
CA GLN A 132 -14.84 0.90 15.83
C GLN A 132 -14.99 2.06 14.83
N GLY A 133 -13.90 2.44 14.16
CA GLY A 133 -13.89 3.53 13.17
C GLY A 133 -14.54 3.17 11.83
N LEU A 134 -14.68 1.88 11.50
CA LEU A 134 -15.22 1.43 10.20
C LEU A 134 -16.64 1.95 9.91
N PRO A 135 -17.63 1.85 10.82
CA PRO A 135 -18.97 2.37 10.58
C PRO A 135 -18.99 3.86 10.20
N LEU A 136 -18.15 4.67 10.85
CA LEU A 136 -18.04 6.10 10.55
C LEU A 136 -17.45 6.36 9.16
N LEU A 137 -16.41 5.61 8.78
CA LEU A 137 -15.80 5.71 7.46
C LEU A 137 -16.73 5.21 6.34
N ILE A 138 -17.48 4.14 6.59
CA ILE A 138 -18.54 3.65 5.69
C ILE A 138 -19.62 4.73 5.54
N ARG A 139 -20.06 5.34 6.64
CA ARG A 139 -21.02 6.45 6.62
C ARG A 139 -20.54 7.61 5.75
N CYS A 140 -19.26 8.00 5.89
CA CYS A 140 -18.65 9.03 5.05
C CYS A 140 -18.58 8.65 3.56
N ALA A 141 -18.49 7.34 3.25
CA ALA A 141 -18.57 6.84 1.89
C ALA A 141 -20.01 6.80 1.35
N THR A 142 -21.02 6.51 2.17
CA THR A 142 -22.37 6.19 1.67
C THR A 142 -23.41 7.29 1.80
N GLU A 143 -23.29 8.21 2.76
CA GLU A 143 -24.33 9.19 3.05
C GLU A 143 -24.35 10.35 2.04
N PRO A 144 -25.45 10.56 1.28
CA PRO A 144 -25.50 11.58 0.24
C PRO A 144 -25.13 13.00 0.69
N GLU A 145 -25.49 13.39 1.91
CA GLU A 145 -25.17 14.72 2.44
C GLU A 145 -23.68 14.92 2.71
N LEU A 146 -22.97 13.87 3.11
CA LEU A 146 -21.51 13.91 3.29
C LEU A 146 -20.79 13.84 1.93
N ILE A 147 -21.32 13.07 0.99
CA ILE A 147 -20.75 12.94 -0.37
C ILE A 147 -20.70 14.29 -1.08
N LYS A 148 -21.72 15.15 -0.89
CA LYS A 148 -21.75 16.51 -1.45
C LYS A 148 -20.62 17.40 -0.92
N GLN A 149 -19.97 17.05 0.19
CA GLN A 149 -18.88 17.81 0.79
C GLN A 149 -17.50 17.39 0.23
N GLY A 150 -17.17 17.90 -0.96
CA GLY A 150 -15.77 18.01 -1.40
C GLY A 150 -15.00 16.70 -1.55
N GLU A 151 -15.59 15.69 -2.18
CA GLU A 151 -14.99 14.36 -2.43
C GLU A 151 -14.85 13.46 -1.18
N ALA A 152 -15.65 13.65 -0.13
CA ALA A 152 -15.62 12.77 1.05
C ALA A 152 -15.80 11.28 0.71
N ASN A 153 -16.65 10.96 -0.28
CA ASN A 153 -16.84 9.59 -0.79
C ASN A 153 -15.52 8.95 -1.21
N LYS A 154 -14.82 9.59 -2.15
CA LYS A 154 -13.56 9.13 -2.75
C LYS A 154 -12.51 8.81 -1.70
N TRP A 155 -12.24 9.75 -0.80
CA TRP A 155 -11.21 9.56 0.23
C TRP A 155 -11.60 8.50 1.25
N SER A 156 -12.90 8.39 1.58
CA SER A 156 -13.40 7.33 2.46
C SER A 156 -13.25 5.95 1.82
N LEU A 157 -13.55 5.81 0.53
CA LEU A 157 -13.37 4.56 -0.21
C LEU A 157 -11.89 4.17 -0.31
N GLU A 158 -10.98 5.12 -0.55
CA GLU A 158 -9.54 4.84 -0.56
C GLU A 158 -9.02 4.39 0.81
N ILE A 159 -9.49 5.02 1.90
CA ILE A 159 -9.18 4.58 3.28
C ILE A 159 -9.73 3.18 3.53
N LEU A 160 -10.98 2.91 3.15
CA LEU A 160 -11.61 1.60 3.33
C LEU A 160 -10.87 0.52 2.53
N LEU A 161 -10.43 0.83 1.31
CA LEU A 161 -9.54 -0.05 0.53
C LEU A 161 -8.23 -0.31 1.27
N ALA A 162 -7.57 0.69 1.85
CA ALA A 162 -6.38 0.48 2.66
C ALA A 162 -6.64 -0.40 3.90
N LEU A 163 -7.81 -0.23 4.53
CA LEU A 163 -8.21 -1.03 5.70
C LEU A 163 -8.47 -2.49 5.35
N THR A 164 -8.85 -2.83 4.12
CA THR A 164 -9.04 -4.24 3.70
C THR A 164 -7.75 -5.09 3.79
N PHE A 165 -6.57 -4.48 3.94
CA PHE A 165 -5.33 -5.23 4.20
C PHE A 165 -5.19 -5.67 5.67
N ASN A 166 -6.03 -5.17 6.58
CA ASN A 166 -6.21 -5.72 7.92
C ASN A 166 -7.32 -6.79 7.90
N LYS A 167 -7.05 -7.95 8.51
CA LYS A 167 -7.94 -9.12 8.45
C LYS A 167 -9.30 -8.90 9.12
N GLU A 168 -9.34 -8.18 10.24
CA GLU A 168 -10.58 -7.91 10.97
C GLU A 168 -11.43 -6.88 10.22
N ALA A 169 -10.82 -5.78 9.75
CA ALA A 169 -11.47 -4.81 8.87
C ALA A 169 -12.03 -5.46 7.60
N PHE A 170 -11.24 -6.33 6.95
CA PHE A 170 -11.65 -7.08 5.77
C PHE A 170 -12.95 -7.86 6.04
N ASN A 171 -13.02 -8.61 7.14
CA ASN A 171 -14.21 -9.39 7.50
C ASN A 171 -15.42 -8.51 7.81
N THR A 172 -15.22 -7.40 8.54
CA THR A 172 -16.29 -6.44 8.83
C THR A 172 -16.86 -5.82 7.55
N ILE A 173 -16.00 -5.44 6.60
CA ILE A 173 -16.42 -4.89 5.30
C ILE A 173 -17.13 -5.96 4.47
N LYS A 174 -16.57 -7.18 4.38
CA LYS A 174 -17.13 -8.31 3.63
C LYS A 174 -18.55 -8.65 4.06
N ASN A 175 -18.85 -8.53 5.36
CA ASN A 175 -20.15 -8.88 5.93
C ASN A 175 -21.16 -7.72 5.92
N ASN A 176 -20.78 -6.51 5.49
CA ASN A 176 -21.68 -5.37 5.43
C ASN A 176 -22.45 -5.33 4.09
N ILE A 177 -23.59 -6.00 4.04
CA ILE A 177 -24.40 -6.18 2.81
C ILE A 177 -24.80 -4.83 2.17
N GLU A 178 -25.20 -3.85 2.99
CA GLU A 178 -25.62 -2.53 2.48
C GLU A 178 -24.45 -1.77 1.85
N PHE A 179 -23.27 -1.81 2.48
CA PHE A 179 -22.08 -1.21 1.90
C PHE A 179 -21.69 -1.89 0.58
N ILE A 180 -21.73 -3.22 0.51
CA ILE A 180 -21.46 -3.95 -0.74
C ILE A 180 -22.46 -3.57 -1.84
N LYS A 181 -23.75 -3.41 -1.50
CA LYS A 181 -24.76 -2.93 -2.45
C LYS A 181 -24.45 -1.52 -2.95
N HIS A 182 -24.00 -0.63 -2.06
CA HIS A 182 -23.55 0.72 -2.43
C HIS A 182 -22.34 0.68 -3.38
N LEU A 183 -21.31 -0.14 -3.08
CA LEU A 183 -20.15 -0.30 -3.96
C LEU A 183 -20.55 -0.75 -5.37
N ARG A 184 -21.49 -1.71 -5.48
CA ARG A 184 -22.00 -2.16 -6.79
C ARG A 184 -22.75 -1.06 -7.53
N ALA A 185 -23.51 -0.22 -6.83
CA ALA A 185 -24.18 0.91 -7.45
C ALA A 185 -23.17 1.95 -7.99
N LEU A 186 -22.04 2.16 -7.30
CA LEU A 186 -20.99 3.09 -7.73
C LEU A 186 -20.33 2.68 -9.05
N LEU A 187 -20.28 1.38 -9.38
CA LEU A 187 -19.73 0.89 -10.65
C LEU A 187 -20.46 1.47 -11.88
N HIS A 188 -21.72 1.89 -11.71
CA HIS A 188 -22.54 2.50 -12.76
C HIS A 188 -22.61 4.03 -12.68
N SER A 189 -21.87 4.66 -11.77
CA SER A 189 -21.87 6.11 -11.60
C SER A 189 -21.10 6.83 -12.72
N THR A 190 -20.95 8.15 -12.65
CA THR A 190 -20.04 8.92 -13.54
C THR A 190 -18.73 9.30 -12.85
N ASP A 191 -18.56 8.96 -11.57
CA ASP A 191 -17.35 9.27 -10.80
C ASP A 191 -16.28 8.19 -11.02
N ASP A 192 -15.27 8.51 -11.82
CA ASP A 192 -14.23 7.53 -12.20
C ASP A 192 -13.32 7.14 -11.03
N ASP A 193 -13.04 8.05 -10.11
CA ASP A 193 -12.24 7.73 -8.92
C ASP A 193 -13.04 6.87 -7.94
N GLY A 194 -14.30 7.22 -7.67
CA GLY A 194 -15.21 6.44 -6.83
C GLY A 194 -15.42 5.02 -7.37
N LYS A 195 -15.63 4.88 -8.69
CA LYS A 195 -15.68 3.57 -9.36
C LYS A 195 -14.43 2.75 -9.13
N ARG A 196 -13.25 3.33 -9.37
CA ARG A 196 -11.97 2.62 -9.27
C ARG A 196 -11.79 2.02 -7.87
N PHE A 197 -12.04 2.80 -6.83
CA PHE A 197 -11.92 2.31 -5.45
C PHE A 197 -13.01 1.29 -5.10
N ALA A 198 -14.25 1.49 -5.56
CA ALA A 198 -15.33 0.52 -5.34
C ALA A 198 -15.03 -0.84 -6.00
N ASP A 199 -14.57 -0.83 -7.25
CA ASP A 199 -14.13 -2.01 -8.00
C ASP A 199 -12.97 -2.71 -7.30
N SER A 200 -11.96 -1.95 -6.85
CA SER A 200 -10.82 -2.46 -6.07
C SER A 200 -11.23 -3.18 -4.79
N ILE A 201 -12.17 -2.59 -4.03
CA ILE A 201 -12.68 -3.20 -2.79
C ILE A 201 -13.43 -4.50 -3.13
N LEU A 202 -14.39 -4.44 -4.06
CA LEU A 202 -15.19 -5.61 -4.45
C LEU A 202 -14.30 -6.76 -4.92
N TRP A 203 -13.37 -6.48 -5.83
CA TRP A 203 -12.44 -7.46 -6.35
C TRP A 203 -11.63 -8.11 -5.23
N LYS A 204 -11.08 -7.32 -4.29
CA LYS A 204 -10.30 -7.87 -3.17
C LYS A 204 -11.14 -8.74 -2.24
N LEU A 205 -12.40 -8.38 -1.99
CA LEU A 205 -13.32 -9.17 -1.18
C LEU A 205 -13.72 -10.50 -1.85
N GLU A 206 -13.72 -10.53 -3.18
CA GLU A 206 -14.05 -11.70 -3.99
C GLU A 206 -12.86 -12.64 -4.24
N GLN A 207 -11.63 -12.12 -4.25
CA GLN A 207 -10.38 -12.87 -4.40
C GLN A 207 -10.24 -14.04 -3.43
N ASP A 208 -10.66 -13.86 -2.18
CA ASP A 208 -10.64 -14.88 -1.12
C ASP A 208 -11.43 -16.15 -1.49
N LYS A 209 -12.32 -16.09 -2.50
CA LYS A 209 -13.03 -17.26 -3.03
C LYS A 209 -12.31 -17.97 -4.18
N LYS A 210 -11.38 -17.31 -4.88
CA LYS A 210 -10.78 -17.77 -6.14
C LYS A 210 -9.42 -18.49 -5.97
N ASP A 211 -8.80 -18.43 -4.79
CA ASP A 211 -7.46 -19.00 -4.53
C ASP A 211 -7.42 -20.54 -4.48
N VAL A 212 -8.58 -21.22 -4.51
CA VAL A 212 -8.65 -22.70 -4.47
C VAL A 212 -8.52 -23.34 -5.86
N GLU A 213 -8.66 -22.59 -6.96
CA GLU A 213 -8.84 -23.20 -8.30
C GLU A 213 -7.77 -22.85 -9.38
N SER A 214 -6.88 -21.87 -9.19
CA SER A 214 -5.99 -21.41 -10.29
C SER A 214 -4.50 -21.35 -9.93
N THR A 215 -3.84 -22.51 -9.89
CA THR A 215 -2.37 -22.63 -9.93
C THR A 215 -1.81 -23.02 -11.31
N ASN A 216 -2.65 -23.08 -12.35
CA ASN A 216 -2.18 -23.34 -13.71
C ASN A 216 -1.64 -22.05 -14.32
N ILE A 217 -0.32 -21.86 -14.22
CA ILE A 217 0.42 -20.93 -15.07
C ILE A 217 0.15 -21.37 -16.52
N SER A 218 -0.70 -20.64 -17.24
CA SER A 218 -0.95 -20.91 -18.66
C SER A 218 0.36 -20.70 -19.41
N SER A 219 0.70 -21.63 -20.30
CA SER A 219 1.96 -21.61 -21.04
C SER A 219 1.99 -20.59 -22.19
N ASN A 220 1.06 -19.64 -22.23
CA ASN A 220 0.91 -18.70 -23.34
C ASN A 220 0.70 -17.27 -22.81
N ASP A 221 1.74 -16.73 -22.15
CA ASP A 221 1.74 -15.35 -21.66
C ASP A 221 1.47 -14.38 -22.82
N GLN A 222 0.38 -13.62 -22.73
CA GLN A 222 -0.03 -12.61 -23.73
C GLN A 222 0.90 -11.39 -23.73
N TYR A 223 1.49 -11.09 -22.58
CA TYR A 223 2.42 -9.99 -22.37
C TYR A 223 3.75 -10.53 -21.87
N ASP A 224 4.81 -9.85 -22.23
CA ASP A 224 6.12 -10.14 -21.66
C ASP A 224 6.23 -9.42 -20.30
N ILE A 225 5.70 -8.20 -20.21
CA ILE A 225 5.92 -7.33 -19.05
C ILE A 225 4.63 -6.60 -18.68
N MET A 226 4.27 -6.59 -17.40
CA MET A 226 3.33 -5.63 -16.81
C MET A 226 4.11 -4.55 -16.05
N LEU A 227 3.76 -3.28 -16.25
CA LEU A 227 4.26 -2.15 -15.46
C LEU A 227 3.25 -1.80 -14.37
N SER A 228 3.61 -2.05 -13.11
CA SER A 228 2.87 -1.58 -11.94
C SER A 228 3.54 -0.30 -11.42
N TYR A 229 2.80 0.81 -11.41
CA TYR A 229 3.34 2.13 -11.10
C TYR A 229 2.32 3.07 -10.45
N SER A 230 2.81 4.11 -9.78
CA SER A 230 1.97 5.22 -9.33
C SER A 230 1.86 6.26 -10.42
N HIS A 231 0.66 6.82 -10.65
CA HIS A 231 0.48 7.92 -11.62
C HIS A 231 1.39 9.13 -11.37
N ARG A 232 1.89 9.33 -10.13
CA ARG A 232 2.90 10.35 -9.80
C ARG A 232 4.26 10.13 -10.48
N ASN A 233 4.51 8.93 -11.01
CA ASN A 233 5.71 8.57 -11.74
C ASN A 233 5.41 8.25 -13.23
N LYS A 234 4.27 8.67 -13.77
CA LYS A 234 3.81 8.32 -15.13
C LYS A 234 4.83 8.64 -16.22
N ASP A 235 5.45 9.82 -16.17
CA ASP A 235 6.33 10.27 -17.26
C ASP A 235 7.55 9.36 -17.41
N LEU A 236 8.16 8.97 -16.29
CA LEU A 236 9.29 8.04 -16.29
C LEU A 236 8.86 6.62 -16.68
N CYS A 237 7.69 6.16 -16.22
CA CYS A 237 7.15 4.85 -16.60
C CYS A 237 6.84 4.77 -18.10
N TYR A 238 6.30 5.84 -18.68
CA TYR A 238 6.01 5.92 -20.11
C TYR A 238 7.30 5.92 -20.94
N ALA A 239 8.34 6.62 -20.49
CA ALA A 239 9.65 6.56 -21.15
C ALA A 239 10.26 5.13 -21.13
N ILE A 240 10.09 4.39 -20.04
CA ILE A 240 10.52 2.99 -19.95
C ILE A 240 9.67 2.11 -20.88
N TYR A 241 8.34 2.27 -20.84
CA TYR A 241 7.41 1.56 -21.71
C TYR A 241 7.76 1.74 -23.18
N ASP A 242 7.95 2.98 -23.65
CA ASP A 242 8.21 3.27 -25.06
C ASP A 242 9.51 2.62 -25.55
N ARG A 243 10.53 2.55 -24.69
CA ARG A 243 11.77 1.83 -24.98
C ARG A 243 11.58 0.32 -25.05
N LEU A 244 10.83 -0.27 -24.11
CA LEU A 244 10.52 -1.70 -24.12
C LEU A 244 9.73 -2.09 -25.38
N ILE A 245 8.73 -1.30 -25.77
CA ILE A 245 7.98 -1.50 -27.02
C ILE A 245 8.92 -1.42 -28.23
N LYS A 246 9.82 -0.43 -28.27
CA LYS A 246 10.81 -0.28 -29.37
C LYS A 246 11.75 -1.47 -29.49
N ASP A 247 12.08 -2.10 -28.37
CA ASP A 247 12.91 -3.31 -28.30
C ASP A 247 12.10 -4.61 -28.57
N GLY A 248 10.81 -4.50 -28.89
CA GLY A 248 9.97 -5.62 -29.32
C GLY A 248 9.23 -6.36 -28.20
N PHE A 249 9.25 -5.85 -26.96
CA PHE A 249 8.49 -6.45 -25.86
C PHE A 249 7.00 -6.12 -25.96
N ARG A 250 6.15 -7.09 -25.63
CA ARG A 250 4.71 -6.88 -25.40
C ARG A 250 4.51 -6.40 -23.98
N VAL A 251 4.23 -5.11 -23.80
CA VAL A 251 4.13 -4.50 -22.48
C VAL A 251 2.70 -4.08 -22.19
N TRP A 252 2.20 -4.46 -21.01
CA TRP A 252 0.96 -3.95 -20.46
C TRP A 252 1.24 -2.83 -19.45
N ILE A 253 0.47 -1.76 -19.51
CA ILE A 253 0.49 -0.65 -18.56
C ILE A 253 -0.91 -0.07 -18.46
N ASP A 254 -1.32 0.34 -17.26
CA ASP A 254 -2.54 1.11 -17.06
C ASP A 254 -2.38 2.50 -17.69
N ARG A 255 -2.80 2.63 -18.95
CA ARG A 255 -3.06 3.88 -19.67
C ARG A 255 -4.58 4.06 -19.67
N GLU A 256 -5.05 5.32 -19.65
CA GLU A 256 -6.43 5.78 -19.37
C GLU A 256 -7.60 5.17 -20.19
N ASN A 257 -7.43 4.09 -20.95
CA ASN A 257 -8.48 3.39 -21.69
C ASN A 257 -8.59 1.91 -21.31
N MET A 258 -8.87 1.63 -20.03
CA MET A 258 -9.27 0.29 -19.59
C MET A 258 -10.77 0.10 -19.83
N TYR A 259 -11.15 -0.69 -20.84
CA TYR A 259 -12.54 -1.08 -21.08
C TYR A 259 -12.97 -2.19 -20.12
N GLY A 260 -14.04 -1.98 -19.35
CA GLY A 260 -14.56 -2.97 -18.39
C GLY A 260 -14.15 -2.68 -16.94
N SER A 261 -14.03 -3.72 -16.10
CA SER A 261 -13.50 -3.59 -14.73
C SER A 261 -11.97 -3.38 -14.79
N PRO A 262 -11.45 -2.25 -14.28
CA PRO A 262 -10.01 -2.03 -14.20
C PRO A 262 -9.28 -3.14 -13.46
N MET A 263 -9.88 -3.67 -12.39
CA MET A 263 -9.28 -4.71 -11.58
C MET A 263 -9.21 -6.07 -12.28
N ASP A 264 -10.23 -6.47 -13.03
CA ASP A 264 -10.19 -7.71 -13.81
C ASP A 264 -9.14 -7.64 -14.92
N SER A 265 -9.04 -6.49 -15.59
CA SER A 265 -8.03 -6.25 -16.62
C SER A 265 -6.60 -6.25 -16.03
N MET A 266 -6.41 -5.63 -14.87
CA MET A 266 -5.16 -5.69 -14.11
C MET A 266 -4.82 -7.13 -13.71
N ALA A 267 -5.80 -7.91 -13.24
CA ALA A 267 -5.60 -9.29 -12.80
C ALA A 267 -5.19 -10.17 -13.98
N TYR A 268 -5.90 -10.03 -15.09
CA TYR A 268 -5.58 -10.69 -16.35
C TYR A 268 -4.19 -10.33 -16.84
N ALA A 269 -3.78 -9.06 -16.78
CA ALA A 269 -2.45 -8.63 -17.17
C ALA A 269 -1.36 -9.26 -16.30
N ILE A 270 -1.55 -9.31 -14.98
CA ILE A 270 -0.61 -9.97 -14.05
C ILE A 270 -0.49 -11.47 -14.37
N GLU A 271 -1.62 -12.14 -14.58
CA GLU A 271 -1.65 -13.59 -14.85
C GLU A 271 -1.14 -13.97 -16.24
N ASN A 272 -1.14 -13.05 -17.18
CA ASN A 272 -0.67 -13.29 -18.55
C ASN A 272 0.60 -12.50 -18.89
N SER A 273 1.33 -12.04 -17.87
CA SER A 273 2.66 -11.44 -18.02
C SER A 273 3.74 -12.38 -17.50
N GLN A 274 4.88 -12.39 -18.20
CA GLN A 274 6.08 -13.10 -17.74
C GLN A 274 6.73 -12.40 -16.55
N TYR A 275 6.71 -11.06 -16.54
CA TYR A 275 7.33 -10.21 -15.53
C TYR A 275 6.40 -9.11 -15.07
N VAL A 276 6.54 -8.69 -13.82
CA VAL A 276 5.94 -7.45 -13.31
C VAL A 276 7.04 -6.50 -12.88
N LEU A 277 7.14 -5.34 -13.54
CA LEU A 277 8.01 -4.25 -13.10
C LEU A 277 7.29 -3.50 -11.99
N VAL A 278 7.91 -3.45 -10.82
CA VAL A 278 7.38 -2.74 -9.65
C VAL A 278 8.09 -1.38 -9.57
N CYS A 279 7.45 -0.33 -10.06
CA CYS A 279 7.99 1.04 -10.10
C CYS A 279 7.85 1.72 -8.74
N MET A 280 8.80 1.43 -7.85
CA MET A 280 8.78 1.82 -6.45
C MET A 280 9.07 3.31 -6.24
N SER A 281 8.20 3.95 -5.45
CA SER A 281 8.34 5.29 -4.89
C SER A 281 7.51 5.40 -3.61
N GLU A 282 7.63 6.52 -2.89
CA GLU A 282 6.74 6.77 -1.75
C GLU A 282 5.27 6.81 -2.18
N ALA A 283 4.98 7.43 -3.33
CA ALA A 283 3.62 7.48 -3.86
C ALA A 283 3.07 6.09 -4.24
N TYR A 284 3.94 5.19 -4.71
CA TYR A 284 3.59 3.80 -4.96
C TYR A 284 3.27 3.07 -3.65
N LYS A 285 4.12 3.24 -2.63
CA LYS A 285 3.92 2.62 -1.31
C LYS A 285 2.62 3.09 -0.64
N GLN A 286 2.26 4.36 -0.83
CA GLN A 286 1.10 5.00 -0.23
C GLN A 286 -0.22 4.75 -0.99
N SER A 287 -0.17 4.05 -2.13
CA SER A 287 -1.36 3.76 -2.94
C SER A 287 -1.90 2.36 -2.62
N PRO A 288 -3.12 2.24 -2.08
CA PRO A 288 -3.76 0.94 -1.85
C PRO A 288 -3.97 0.12 -3.12
N CYS A 289 -4.20 0.78 -4.27
CA CYS A 289 -4.30 0.11 -5.57
C CYS A 289 -2.95 -0.52 -5.98
N CYS A 290 -1.86 0.23 -5.88
CA CYS A 290 -0.52 -0.32 -6.14
C CYS A 290 -0.16 -1.45 -5.17
N GLN A 291 -0.56 -1.35 -3.89
CA GLN A 291 -0.41 -2.43 -2.92
C GLN A 291 -1.19 -3.67 -3.35
N LEU A 292 -2.41 -3.51 -3.86
CA LEU A 292 -3.26 -4.60 -4.34
C LEU A 292 -2.60 -5.32 -5.53
N GLU A 293 -2.13 -4.57 -6.53
CA GLU A 293 -1.38 -5.08 -7.68
C GLU A 293 -0.15 -5.89 -7.26
N ALA A 294 0.70 -5.30 -6.41
CA ALA A 294 1.95 -5.91 -5.98
C ALA A 294 1.71 -7.18 -5.16
N GLN A 295 0.72 -7.16 -4.26
CA GLN A 295 0.35 -8.34 -3.48
C GLN A 295 -0.22 -9.44 -4.38
N TYR A 296 -1.05 -9.10 -5.36
CA TYR A 296 -1.60 -10.07 -6.28
C TYR A 296 -0.53 -10.73 -7.15
N ALA A 297 0.38 -9.92 -7.72
CA ALA A 297 1.51 -10.42 -8.48
C ALA A 297 2.40 -11.34 -7.63
N PHE A 298 2.63 -10.97 -6.37
CA PHE A 298 3.37 -11.80 -5.42
C PHE A 298 2.65 -13.12 -5.11
N GLN A 299 1.34 -13.09 -4.84
CA GLN A 299 0.52 -14.28 -4.59
C GLN A 299 0.52 -15.24 -5.79
N LYS A 300 0.39 -14.70 -7.01
CA LYS A 300 0.47 -15.47 -8.27
C LYS A 300 1.90 -15.88 -8.64
N ARG A 301 2.88 -15.66 -7.75
CA ARG A 301 4.30 -16.00 -7.92
C ARG A 301 4.90 -15.46 -9.22
N ARG A 302 4.40 -14.30 -9.67
CA ARG A 302 4.93 -13.64 -10.86
C ARG A 302 6.31 -13.07 -10.53
N PRO A 303 7.33 -13.30 -11.38
CA PRO A 303 8.64 -12.69 -11.19
C PRO A 303 8.52 -11.16 -11.14
N LEU A 304 9.00 -10.55 -10.06
CA LEU A 304 8.97 -9.10 -9.85
C LEU A 304 10.35 -8.52 -10.12
N ILE A 305 10.43 -7.42 -10.86
CA ILE A 305 11.66 -6.65 -11.08
C ILE A 305 11.46 -5.26 -10.46
N PRO A 306 12.07 -4.97 -9.30
CA PRO A 306 11.88 -3.70 -8.62
C PRO A 306 12.71 -2.57 -9.26
N LEU A 307 12.04 -1.46 -9.59
CA LEU A 307 12.65 -0.23 -10.11
C LEU A 307 12.49 0.88 -9.06
N VAL A 308 13.57 1.55 -8.68
CA VAL A 308 13.49 2.73 -7.81
C VAL A 308 13.29 3.96 -8.69
N MET A 309 12.21 4.70 -8.45
CA MET A 309 11.81 5.83 -9.30
C MET A 309 12.23 7.19 -8.73
N THR A 310 12.48 7.28 -7.42
CA THR A 310 12.77 8.55 -6.72
C THR A 310 14.07 8.49 -5.92
N PRO A 311 14.85 9.60 -5.88
CA PRO A 311 16.15 9.60 -5.20
C PRO A 311 16.04 9.20 -3.73
N ARG A 312 16.98 8.34 -3.28
CA ARG A 312 17.11 7.91 -1.88
C ARG A 312 15.90 7.14 -1.33
N TYR A 313 14.95 6.74 -2.17
CA TYR A 313 13.86 5.87 -1.74
C TYR A 313 14.40 4.48 -1.40
N LYS A 314 13.89 3.91 -0.31
CA LYS A 314 14.17 2.54 0.12
C LYS A 314 12.84 1.90 0.49
N PRO A 315 12.48 0.75 -0.12
CA PRO A 315 11.26 0.07 0.24
C PRO A 315 11.34 -0.47 1.68
N ASP A 316 10.25 -0.35 2.40
CA ASP A 316 10.03 -0.82 3.76
C ASP A 316 8.57 -1.29 3.91
N GLY A 317 8.18 -1.72 5.11
CA GLY A 317 6.84 -2.27 5.39
C GLY A 317 6.43 -3.39 4.44
N TRP A 318 5.17 -3.34 3.99
CA TRP A 318 4.59 -4.31 3.06
C TRP A 318 5.39 -4.45 1.76
N LEU A 319 5.89 -3.34 1.21
CA LEU A 319 6.61 -3.34 -0.06
C LEU A 319 7.99 -3.98 0.11
N GLY A 320 8.68 -3.65 1.21
CA GLY A 320 9.97 -4.25 1.55
C GLY A 320 9.90 -5.78 1.66
N ILE A 321 8.80 -6.31 2.21
CA ILE A 321 8.54 -7.76 2.25
C ILE A 321 8.41 -8.33 0.83
N ILE A 322 7.59 -7.72 -0.03
CA ILE A 322 7.34 -8.19 -1.40
C ILE A 322 8.61 -8.19 -2.24
N VAL A 323 9.43 -7.14 -2.13
CA VAL A 323 10.64 -6.98 -2.95
C VAL A 323 11.90 -7.53 -2.27
N SER A 324 11.78 -8.16 -1.11
CA SER A 324 12.91 -8.76 -0.40
C SER A 324 13.62 -9.82 -1.27
N GLY A 325 14.95 -9.86 -1.19
CA GLY A 325 15.81 -10.78 -1.93
C GLY A 325 15.95 -10.51 -3.44
N LYS A 326 15.43 -9.38 -3.94
CA LYS A 326 15.48 -9.01 -5.37
C LYS A 326 16.53 -7.93 -5.63
N ILE A 327 17.07 -7.89 -6.84
CA ILE A 327 18.00 -6.83 -7.28
C ILE A 327 17.19 -5.61 -7.69
N TYR A 328 17.56 -4.44 -7.15
CA TYR A 328 16.87 -3.18 -7.45
C TYR A 328 17.61 -2.40 -8.52
N ILE A 329 16.87 -1.86 -9.48
CA ILE A 329 17.43 -0.96 -10.49
C ILE A 329 17.12 0.46 -10.05
N ASP A 330 18.15 1.18 -9.60
CA ASP A 330 18.01 2.52 -9.07
C ASP A 330 18.17 3.57 -10.17
N ILE A 331 17.05 3.98 -10.78
CA ILE A 331 17.06 4.92 -11.91
C ILE A 331 17.67 6.27 -11.50
N PRO A 332 17.32 6.89 -10.35
CA PRO A 332 17.92 8.16 -9.93
C PRO A 332 19.43 8.11 -9.66
N LYS A 333 19.97 6.98 -9.20
CA LYS A 333 21.44 6.81 -9.06
C LYS A 333 22.13 6.55 -10.39
N LEU A 334 21.39 6.10 -11.39
CA LEU A 334 21.87 5.82 -12.73
C LEU A 334 21.44 6.93 -13.70
N THR A 335 21.88 6.85 -14.96
CA THR A 335 21.16 7.53 -16.04
C THR A 335 20.03 6.62 -16.53
N ILE A 336 18.98 7.19 -17.15
CA ILE A 336 17.88 6.38 -17.71
C ILE A 336 18.40 5.31 -18.69
N ASP A 337 19.45 5.61 -19.45
CA ASP A 337 20.07 4.67 -20.38
C ASP A 337 20.76 3.52 -19.65
N SER A 338 21.54 3.83 -18.61
CA SER A 338 22.24 2.82 -17.82
C SER A 338 21.25 1.93 -17.05
N ALA A 339 20.19 2.53 -16.51
CA ALA A 339 19.11 1.80 -15.85
C ALA A 339 18.37 0.88 -16.81
N TYR A 340 18.11 1.34 -18.05
CA TYR A 340 17.48 0.52 -19.08
C TYR A 340 18.35 -0.66 -19.53
N ILE A 341 19.67 -0.46 -19.63
CA ILE A 341 20.62 -1.56 -19.90
C ILE A 341 20.58 -2.59 -18.76
N ALA A 342 20.58 -2.13 -17.51
CA ALA A 342 20.46 -3.01 -16.35
C ALA A 342 19.13 -3.79 -16.35
N LEU A 343 18.03 -3.13 -16.71
CA LEU A 343 16.70 -3.75 -16.84
C LEU A 343 16.70 -4.86 -17.87
N LYS A 344 17.25 -4.61 -19.06
CA LYS A 344 17.38 -5.65 -20.10
C LYS A 344 18.23 -6.82 -19.65
N LYS A 345 19.31 -6.55 -18.92
CA LYS A 345 20.16 -7.61 -18.37
C LYS A 345 19.37 -8.51 -17.41
N GLU A 346 18.54 -7.90 -16.55
CA GLU A 346 17.71 -8.63 -15.60
C GLU A 346 16.63 -9.46 -16.33
N ILE A 347 15.88 -8.86 -17.26
CA ILE A 347 14.89 -9.56 -18.10
C ILE A 347 15.53 -10.77 -18.81
N ASN A 348 16.70 -10.58 -19.42
CA ASN A 348 17.42 -11.66 -20.10
C ASN A 348 17.91 -12.76 -19.14
N ALA A 349 18.27 -12.41 -17.90
CA ALA A 349 18.65 -13.40 -16.90
C ALA A 349 17.47 -14.31 -16.53
N TYR A 350 16.27 -13.73 -16.40
CA TYR A 350 15.05 -14.51 -16.18
C TYR A 350 14.69 -15.40 -17.39
N LEU A 351 14.77 -14.87 -18.61
CA LEU A 351 14.51 -15.67 -19.82
C LEU A 351 15.42 -16.89 -19.91
N LYS A 352 16.71 -16.71 -19.62
CA LYS A 352 17.68 -17.83 -19.58
C LYS A 352 17.31 -18.87 -18.52
N LYS A 353 16.91 -18.42 -17.33
CA LYS A 353 16.50 -19.32 -16.25
C LYS A 353 15.23 -20.10 -16.61
N ARG A 354 14.26 -19.45 -17.26
CA ARG A 354 13.02 -20.08 -17.73
C ARG A 354 13.30 -21.14 -18.79
N ASN A 355 14.06 -20.80 -19.83
CA ASN A 355 14.40 -21.75 -20.90
C ASN A 355 15.13 -22.97 -20.35
N ALA A 356 16.05 -22.79 -19.39
CA ALA A 356 16.72 -23.90 -18.72
C ALA A 356 15.74 -24.82 -17.96
N ILE A 357 14.69 -24.26 -17.32
CA ILE A 357 13.66 -25.05 -16.62
C ILE A 357 12.78 -25.81 -17.62
N GLU A 358 12.39 -25.17 -18.73
CA GLU A 358 11.60 -25.81 -19.79
C GLU A 358 12.37 -26.94 -20.50
N GLU A 359 13.67 -26.76 -20.74
CA GLU A 359 14.55 -27.81 -21.28
C GLU A 359 14.72 -29.00 -20.33
N VAL A 360 14.79 -28.77 -19.01
CA VAL A 360 14.87 -29.84 -18.00
C VAL A 360 13.52 -30.56 -17.84
N SER A 361 12.40 -29.84 -17.96
CA SER A 361 11.04 -30.40 -17.88
C SER A 361 10.69 -31.26 -19.11
N SER A 362 11.02 -30.77 -20.32
CA SER A 362 10.82 -31.49 -21.59
C SER A 362 11.69 -32.74 -21.74
N ARG A 363 12.82 -32.83 -21.02
CA ARG A 363 13.64 -34.05 -20.92
C ARG A 363 13.07 -35.10 -19.96
N LYS A 364 12.02 -34.79 -19.19
CA LYS A 364 11.37 -35.73 -18.26
C LYS A 364 9.93 -36.06 -18.71
N THR A 365 9.73 -37.04 -19.60
CA THR A 365 8.54 -37.93 -19.64
C THR A 365 8.73 -39.12 -20.62
N PRO A 366 8.06 -40.28 -20.45
CA PRO A 366 7.45 -40.87 -19.25
C PRO A 366 8.30 -42.01 -18.66
N LEU A 367 8.26 -42.19 -17.33
CA LEU A 367 8.67 -43.46 -16.73
C LEU A 367 7.67 -44.53 -17.18
N ASP A 368 8.24 -45.59 -17.75
CA ASP A 368 7.57 -46.78 -18.27
C ASP A 368 6.50 -47.31 -17.31
N HIS A 369 5.30 -47.53 -17.84
CA HIS A 369 4.14 -48.11 -17.13
C HIS A 369 4.40 -49.60 -16.82
N ASN A 370 5.42 -49.91 -16.02
CA ASN A 370 5.59 -51.22 -15.39
C ASN A 370 6.55 -51.25 -14.18
N SER A 371 6.99 -50.09 -13.67
CA SER A 371 7.88 -50.04 -12.49
C SER A 371 7.22 -49.53 -11.20
N VAL A 372 5.93 -49.17 -11.25
CA VAL A 372 5.21 -48.56 -10.10
C VAL A 372 4.94 -49.56 -8.96
N SER A 373 5.14 -50.87 -9.16
CA SER A 373 4.96 -51.87 -8.10
C SER A 373 6.17 -52.09 -7.17
N LYS A 374 7.34 -51.49 -7.44
CA LYS A 374 8.54 -51.69 -6.59
C LYS A 374 9.04 -50.47 -5.81
N ILE A 375 8.56 -49.25 -6.10
CA ILE A 375 8.99 -48.03 -5.37
C ILE A 375 8.06 -47.71 -4.18
N SER A 376 6.83 -48.24 -4.20
CA SER A 376 5.83 -48.07 -3.11
C SER A 376 6.19 -48.82 -1.81
N ALA A 377 7.01 -49.88 -1.88
CA ALA A 377 7.43 -50.63 -0.69
C ALA A 377 8.63 -50.01 0.04
N THR A 378 9.57 -49.37 -0.69
CA THR A 378 10.81 -48.85 -0.10
C THR A 378 10.62 -47.47 0.55
N ALA A 379 9.73 -46.63 0.01
CA ALA A 379 9.42 -45.31 0.60
C ALA A 379 8.62 -45.41 1.91
N ARG A 380 7.86 -46.50 2.09
CA ARG A 380 7.13 -46.79 3.35
C ARG A 380 8.02 -47.36 4.46
N ALA A 381 9.18 -47.94 4.13
CA ALA A 381 10.13 -48.42 5.13
C ALA A 381 11.02 -47.31 5.69
N LEU A 382 11.37 -46.30 4.87
CA LEU A 382 12.22 -45.17 5.29
C LEU A 382 11.47 -44.17 6.19
N SER A 383 10.16 -43.98 5.99
CA SER A 383 9.34 -43.08 6.80
C SER A 383 9.00 -43.62 8.21
N ILE A 384 9.07 -44.94 8.42
CA ILE A 384 8.84 -45.56 9.75
C ILE A 384 10.14 -45.60 10.59
N THR A 385 11.31 -45.56 9.95
CA THR A 385 12.59 -45.59 10.67
C THR A 385 13.01 -44.21 11.20
N GLU A 386 12.63 -43.12 10.54
CA GLU A 386 12.94 -41.75 11.02
C GLU A 386 12.04 -41.32 12.20
N MET A 387 10.77 -41.73 12.24
CA MET A 387 9.84 -41.39 13.33
C MET A 387 10.14 -42.07 14.68
N THR A 388 10.96 -43.12 14.72
CA THR A 388 11.37 -43.78 15.98
C THR A 388 12.72 -43.26 16.51
N SER A 389 13.44 -42.44 15.73
CA SER A 389 14.74 -41.87 16.13
C SER A 389 14.66 -40.47 16.73
N GLU A 390 13.60 -39.70 16.47
CA GLU A 390 13.42 -38.35 17.04
C GLU A 390 12.72 -38.34 18.40
N THR A 391 12.06 -39.42 18.82
CA THR A 391 11.45 -39.52 20.15
C THR A 391 12.42 -39.88 21.27
N HIS A 392 13.68 -40.21 20.96
CA HIS A 392 14.70 -40.56 21.95
C HIS A 392 15.82 -39.52 22.18
N ARG A 393 15.72 -38.32 21.57
CA ARG A 393 16.71 -37.23 21.77
C ARG A 393 16.21 -36.02 22.57
N SER A 394 15.06 -36.14 23.23
CA SER A 394 14.53 -35.11 24.14
C SER A 394 14.36 -35.57 25.60
N ILE A 395 14.98 -36.70 26.00
CA ILE A 395 15.09 -37.09 27.42
C ILE A 395 16.50 -37.60 27.71
N THR A 396 17.42 -36.65 27.86
CA THR A 396 18.64 -36.60 28.69
C THR A 396 19.30 -35.26 28.40
#